data_AF-A0A0V0IMB7-F1
#
_entry.id   AF-A0A0V0IMB7-F1
#
_cell.length_a   1.000
_cell.length_b   1.000
_cell.length_c   1.000
_cell.angle_alpha   90.00
_cell.angle_beta   90.00
_cell.angle_gamma   90.00
#
_symmetry.space_group_name_H-M   'P 1'
#
loop_
_entity.id
_entity.type
_entity.pdbx_description
1 polymer ?
#
loop_
_entity_poly.entity_id
_entity_poly.type
_entity_poly.pdbx_seq_one_letter_code
_entity_poly.pdbx_strand_id
1 'polypeptide(L)'
;MPSESETLGFVVLEAMSSGLPVLAARAGGIPDIIPDDQQGKTGYLYNPGDIDDCLSKLEPLLYNAELRETIGRAARTEMEKFDWRAATRKIRNEQYNAAIWFWRKKRAQLSRPFQWLFKRRLQAPEVL
;
A
#
# COMPACT_ATOMS: atom_id res chain seq x y z
N MET A 1 -13.48 13.23 -4.91
CA MET A 1 -12.39 13.53 -3.95
C MET A 1 -11.45 14.55 -4.58
N PRO A 2 -11.51 15.84 -4.21
CA PRO A 2 -10.76 16.89 -4.89
C PRO A 2 -9.37 17.19 -4.31
N SER A 3 -8.92 16.46 -3.29
CA SER A 3 -7.64 16.72 -2.60
C SER A 3 -6.44 16.52 -3.53
N GLU A 4 -5.52 17.49 -3.54
CA GLU A 4 -4.27 17.44 -4.33
C GLU A 4 -3.06 16.95 -3.52
N SER A 5 -3.23 16.69 -2.23
CA SER A 5 -2.16 16.28 -1.31
C SER A 5 -2.45 14.95 -0.62
N GLU A 6 -3.28 14.11 -1.24
CA GLU A 6 -3.72 12.84 -0.66
C GLU A 6 -2.60 11.79 -0.69
N THR A 7 -2.26 11.21 0.46
CA THR A 7 -1.14 10.26 0.55
C THR A 7 -1.55 8.84 0.18
N LEU A 8 -2.64 8.34 0.75
CA LEU A 8 -3.08 6.96 0.59
C LEU A 8 -4.48 6.83 0.01
N GLY A 9 -5.34 7.84 0.17
CA GLY A 9 -6.68 7.83 -0.44
C GLY A 9 -7.63 6.83 0.18
N PHE A 10 -7.61 6.63 1.50
CA PHE A 10 -8.50 5.65 2.16
C PHE A 10 -9.99 5.88 1.84
N VAL A 11 -10.43 7.13 1.78
CA VAL A 11 -11.82 7.44 1.40
C VAL A 11 -12.14 6.99 -0.04
N VAL A 12 -11.18 7.02 -0.95
CA VAL A 12 -11.34 6.48 -2.31
C VAL A 12 -11.48 4.96 -2.24
N LEU A 13 -10.62 4.28 -1.48
CA LEU A 13 -10.71 2.83 -1.27
C LEU A 13 -12.04 2.42 -0.62
N GLU A 14 -12.52 3.17 0.36
CA GLU A 14 -13.80 2.94 1.05
C GLU A 14 -14.99 3.13 0.11
N ALA A 15 -14.98 4.20 -0.70
CA ALA A 15 -16.03 4.46 -1.68
C ALA A 15 -16.08 3.36 -2.75
N MET A 16 -14.93 3.01 -3.33
CA MET A 16 -14.81 1.92 -4.31
C MET A 16 -15.22 0.57 -3.70
N SER A 17 -14.81 0.30 -2.46
CA SER A 17 -15.24 -0.88 -1.70
C SER A 17 -16.72 -0.88 -1.41
N SER A 18 -17.38 0.28 -1.35
CA SER A 18 -18.82 0.38 -1.18
C SER A 18 -19.58 0.29 -2.51
N GLY A 19 -18.87 0.05 -3.62
CA GLY A 19 -19.47 -0.01 -4.95
C GLY A 19 -19.87 1.36 -5.49
N LEU A 20 -19.27 2.45 -4.99
CA LEU A 20 -19.53 3.80 -5.47
C LEU A 20 -18.50 4.18 -6.55
N PRO A 21 -18.94 4.71 -7.70
CA PRO A 21 -18.03 5.28 -8.68
C PRO A 21 -17.33 6.50 -8.09
N VAL A 22 -16.02 6.59 -8.28
CA VAL A 22 -15.21 7.71 -7.78
C VAL A 22 -14.73 8.58 -8.93
N LEU A 23 -14.85 9.90 -8.75
CA LEU A 23 -14.06 10.91 -9.45
C LEU A 23 -13.08 11.55 -8.45
N ALA A 24 -11.78 11.48 -8.72
CA ALA A 24 -10.74 12.00 -7.85
C ALA A 24 -9.70 12.83 -8.59
N ALA A 25 -9.02 13.73 -7.88
CA ALA A 25 -7.88 14.45 -8.44
C ALA A 25 -6.73 13.47 -8.72
N ARG A 26 -6.06 13.63 -9.86
CA ARG A 26 -4.83 12.91 -10.22
C ARG A 26 -3.66 13.47 -9.41
N ALA A 27 -3.60 13.11 -8.13
CA ALA A 27 -2.62 13.65 -7.21
C ALA A 27 -2.23 12.63 -6.14
N GLY A 28 -1.01 12.80 -5.61
CA GLY A 28 -0.46 11.96 -4.55
C GLY A 28 -0.53 10.47 -4.87
N GLY A 29 -1.04 9.66 -3.94
CA GLY A 29 -1.16 8.19 -4.11
C GLY A 29 -2.41 7.72 -4.86
N ILE A 30 -3.31 8.62 -5.28
CA ILE A 30 -4.56 8.24 -5.95
C ILE A 30 -4.33 7.51 -7.29
N PRO A 31 -3.35 7.87 -8.14
CA PRO A 31 -3.06 7.12 -9.37
C PRO A 31 -2.64 5.67 -9.13
N ASP A 32 -2.17 5.30 -7.93
CA ASP A 32 -1.87 3.91 -7.59
C ASP A 32 -3.15 3.09 -7.31
N ILE A 33 -4.25 3.76 -6.96
CA ILE A 33 -5.56 3.13 -6.73
C ILE A 33 -6.32 2.96 -8.05
N ILE A 34 -6.28 4.00 -8.91
CA ILE A 34 -6.91 4.01 -10.24
C ILE A 34 -5.81 4.28 -11.27
N PRO A 35 -5.07 3.24 -11.69
CA PRO A 35 -4.03 3.42 -12.70
C PRO A 35 -4.64 3.78 -14.05
N ASP A 36 -3.81 4.34 -14.94
CA ASP A 36 -4.27 4.90 -16.22
C ASP A 36 -5.02 3.90 -17.11
N ASP A 37 -4.69 2.61 -17.04
CA ASP A 37 -5.36 1.53 -17.77
C ASP A 37 -6.76 1.18 -17.23
N GLN A 38 -7.08 1.66 -16.03
CA GLN A 38 -8.37 1.48 -15.34
C GLN A 38 -9.27 2.73 -15.40
N GLN A 39 -8.80 3.80 -16.04
CA GLN A 39 -9.55 5.04 -16.20
C GLN A 39 -10.91 4.78 -16.88
N GLY A 40 -11.99 5.18 -16.22
CA GLY A 40 -13.38 4.96 -16.63
C GLY A 40 -13.93 3.55 -16.43
N LYS A 41 -13.11 2.59 -15.97
CA LYS A 41 -13.56 1.22 -15.65
C LYS A 41 -13.94 1.09 -14.18
N THR A 42 -13.06 1.53 -13.28
CA THR A 42 -13.24 1.44 -11.81
C THR A 42 -13.42 2.80 -11.17
N GLY A 43 -13.15 3.87 -11.91
CA GLY A 43 -13.33 5.25 -11.50
C GLY A 43 -12.65 6.20 -12.47
N TYR A 44 -12.61 7.47 -12.13
CA TYR A 44 -12.06 8.53 -12.97
C TYR A 44 -11.09 9.41 -12.18
N LEU A 45 -10.00 9.79 -12.84
CA LEU A 45 -9.08 10.81 -12.37
C LEU A 45 -9.17 12.08 -13.24
N TYR A 46 -9.20 13.25 -12.62
CA TYR A 46 -9.09 14.53 -13.33
C TYR A 46 -7.78 15.25 -13.00
N ASN A 47 -7.27 16.06 -13.93
CA ASN A 47 -6.06 16.84 -13.71
C ASN A 47 -6.34 18.02 -12.74
N PRO A 48 -5.59 18.17 -11.64
CA PRO A 48 -5.75 19.30 -10.73
C PRO A 48 -5.67 20.66 -11.44
N GLY A 49 -6.56 21.58 -11.07
CA GLY A 49 -6.69 22.90 -11.73
C GLY A 49 -7.38 22.89 -13.10
N ASP A 50 -7.66 21.72 -13.69
CA ASP A 50 -8.36 21.57 -14.96
C ASP A 50 -9.85 21.26 -14.71
N ILE A 51 -10.66 22.32 -14.68
CA ILE A 51 -12.10 22.19 -14.40
C ILE A 51 -12.85 21.50 -15.54
N ASP A 52 -12.42 21.70 -16.79
CA ASP A 52 -13.06 21.11 -17.97
C ASP A 52 -12.81 19.60 -18.00
N ASP A 53 -11.60 19.17 -17.62
CA ASP A 53 -11.24 17.77 -17.47
C ASP A 53 -12.02 17.09 -16.32
N CYS A 54 -12.32 17.83 -15.25
CA CYS A 54 -13.18 17.37 -14.16
C CYS A 54 -14.64 17.20 -14.62
N LEU A 55 -15.21 18.24 -15.25
CA LEU A 55 -16.60 18.24 -15.71
C LEU A 55 -16.86 17.17 -16.76
N SER A 56 -15.96 17.00 -17.74
CA SER A 56 -16.10 15.97 -18.77
C SER A 56 -16.19 14.54 -18.22
N LYS A 57 -15.64 14.28 -17.03
CA LYS A 57 -15.74 12.98 -16.32
C LYS A 57 -16.91 12.92 -15.35
N LEU A 58 -17.28 14.06 -14.77
CA LEU A 58 -18.41 14.16 -13.84
C LEU A 58 -19.76 14.06 -14.55
N GLU A 59 -19.93 14.72 -15.68
CA GLU A 59 -21.21 14.77 -16.41
C GLU A 59 -21.77 13.39 -16.74
N PRO A 60 -21.01 12.43 -17.31
CA PRO A 60 -21.52 11.07 -17.54
C PRO A 60 -21.98 10.40 -16.24
N LEU A 61 -21.24 10.60 -15.14
CA LEU A 61 -21.60 10.06 -13.84
C LEU A 61 -22.87 10.70 -13.26
N LEU A 62 -23.19 11.97 -13.58
CA LEU A 62 -24.41 12.62 -13.11
C LEU A 62 -25.65 12.09 -13.82
N TYR A 63 -25.58 11.93 -15.14
CA TYR A 63 -26.76 11.66 -15.98
C TYR A 63 -26.96 10.18 -16.36
N ASN A 64 -25.95 9.33 -16.22
CA ASN A 64 -26.05 7.92 -16.60
C ASN A 64 -26.00 6.99 -15.37
N ALA A 65 -27.16 6.50 -14.93
CA ALA A 65 -27.29 5.59 -13.80
C ALA A 65 -26.64 4.21 -14.07
N GLU A 66 -26.80 3.66 -15.28
CA GLU A 66 -26.21 2.38 -15.66
C GLU A 66 -24.68 2.42 -15.65
N LEU A 67 -24.11 3.55 -16.09
CA LEU A 67 -22.67 3.80 -16.01
C LEU A 67 -22.20 3.80 -14.55
N ARG A 68 -22.91 4.52 -13.66
CA ARG A 68 -22.57 4.54 -12.23
C ARG A 68 -22.57 3.14 -11.63
N GLU A 69 -23.59 2.35 -11.93
CA GLU A 69 -23.67 0.98 -11.43
C GLU A 69 -22.56 0.08 -11.99
N THR A 70 -22.26 0.21 -13.28
CA THR A 70 -21.23 -0.59 -13.95
C THR A 70 -19.86 -0.31 -13.38
N ILE A 71 -19.49 0.97 -13.27
CA ILE A 71 -18.23 1.40 -12.65
C ILE A 71 -18.20 1.00 -11.19
N GLY A 72 -19.29 1.21 -10.44
CA GLY A 72 -19.39 0.85 -9.03
C GLY A 72 -19.15 -0.64 -8.77
N ARG A 73 -19.78 -1.53 -9.56
CA ARG A 73 -19.55 -2.99 -9.48
C ARG A 73 -18.12 -3.38 -9.82
N ALA A 74 -17.54 -2.75 -10.85
CA ALA A 74 -16.15 -2.99 -11.22
C ALA A 74 -15.18 -2.52 -10.12
N ALA A 75 -15.42 -1.34 -9.55
CA ALA A 75 -14.64 -0.79 -8.44
C ALA A 75 -14.68 -1.70 -7.21
N ARG A 76 -15.88 -2.21 -6.85
CA ARG A 76 -16.04 -3.17 -5.75
C ARG A 76 -15.23 -4.44 -6.01
N THR A 77 -15.37 -5.03 -7.19
CA THR A 77 -14.65 -6.24 -7.59
C THR A 77 -13.13 -6.03 -7.53
N GLU A 78 -12.65 -4.86 -7.93
CA GLU A 78 -11.23 -4.50 -7.85
C GLU A 78 -10.76 -4.44 -6.39
N MET A 79 -11.53 -3.78 -5.53
CA MET A 79 -11.20 -3.62 -4.11
C MET A 79 -11.21 -4.94 -3.33
N GLU A 80 -11.96 -5.95 -3.77
CA GLU A 80 -11.95 -7.29 -3.16
C GLU A 80 -10.60 -8.00 -3.29
N LYS A 81 -9.70 -7.54 -4.17
CA LYS A 81 -8.31 -8.01 -4.24
C LYS A 81 -7.44 -7.48 -3.10
N PHE A 82 -7.86 -6.43 -2.43
CA PHE A 82 -7.12 -5.75 -1.36
C PHE A 82 -7.64 -6.19 0.01
N ASP A 83 -6.98 -7.17 0.59
CA ASP A 83 -7.34 -7.74 1.90
C ASP A 83 -6.33 -7.37 2.99
N TRP A 84 -6.84 -7.00 4.17
CA TRP A 84 -6.02 -6.69 5.34
C TRP A 84 -5.16 -7.87 5.78
N ARG A 85 -5.65 -9.12 5.67
CA ARG A 85 -4.84 -10.29 6.04
C ARG A 85 -3.70 -10.49 5.05
N ALA A 86 -3.94 -10.29 3.76
CA ALA A 86 -2.90 -10.34 2.73
C ALA A 86 -1.81 -9.28 2.97
N ALA A 87 -2.19 -8.03 3.21
CA ALA A 87 -1.25 -6.96 3.54
C ALA A 87 -0.44 -7.26 4.82
N THR A 88 -1.13 -7.68 5.89
CA THR A 88 -0.50 -8.01 7.18
C THR A 88 0.46 -9.20 7.06
N ARG A 89 0.15 -10.18 6.21
CA ARG A 89 1.00 -11.35 5.99
C ARG A 89 2.38 -10.93 5.48
N LYS A 90 2.46 -9.97 4.55
CA LYS A 90 3.71 -9.46 4.02
C LYS A 90 4.55 -8.76 5.10
N ILE A 91 3.92 -7.90 5.89
CA ILE A 91 4.57 -7.21 7.00
C ILE A 91 5.14 -8.23 8.01
N ARG A 92 4.29 -9.15 8.48
CA ARG A 92 4.67 -10.12 9.51
C ARG A 92 5.71 -11.13 9.03
N ASN A 93 5.51 -11.72 7.85
CA ASN A 93 6.33 -12.84 7.41
C ASN A 93 7.61 -12.42 6.70
N GLU A 94 7.65 -11.22 6.12
CA GLU A 94 8.83 -10.75 5.39
C GLU A 94 9.53 -9.64 6.18
N GLN A 95 8.83 -8.54 6.46
CA GLN A 95 9.46 -7.34 7.02
C GLN A 95 9.91 -7.55 8.47
N TYR A 96 9.07 -8.15 9.32
CA TYR A 96 9.45 -8.43 10.71
C TYR A 96 10.56 -9.48 10.78
N ASN A 97 10.49 -10.52 9.96
CA ASN A 97 11.54 -11.54 9.90
C ASN A 97 12.88 -10.93 9.46
N ALA A 98 12.87 -10.06 8.45
CA ALA A 98 14.06 -9.33 8.01
C ALA A 98 14.62 -8.44 9.14
N ALA A 99 13.76 -7.69 9.83
CA ALA A 99 14.16 -6.83 10.95
C ALA A 99 14.75 -7.62 12.13
N ILE A 100 14.10 -8.72 12.52
CA ILE A 100 14.57 -9.62 13.59
C ILE A 100 15.92 -10.23 13.20
N TRP A 101 16.04 -10.74 11.98
CA TRP A 101 17.30 -11.32 11.48
C TRP A 101 18.43 -10.30 11.49
N PHE A 102 18.18 -9.10 10.96
CA PHE A 102 19.14 -8.00 10.93
C PHE A 102 19.64 -7.68 12.35
N TRP A 103 18.73 -7.55 13.31
CA TRP A 103 19.09 -7.25 14.69
C TRP A 103 19.84 -8.40 15.39
N ARG A 104 19.46 -9.66 15.14
CA ARG A 104 20.19 -10.83 15.68
C ARG A 104 21.64 -10.86 15.17
N LYS A 105 21.85 -10.62 13.88
CA LYS A 105 23.19 -10.58 13.26
C LYS A 105 24.03 -9.43 13.82
N LYS A 106 23.47 -8.22 13.90
CA LYS A 106 24.16 -7.04 14.45
C LYS A 106 24.56 -7.23 15.91
N ARG A 107 23.67 -7.79 16.74
CA ARG A 107 23.94 -8.06 18.16
C ARG A 107 25.02 -9.13 18.35
N ALA A 108 25.01 -10.17 17.51
CA ALA A 108 26.07 -11.19 17.51
C ALA A 108 27.43 -10.62 17.06
N GLN A 109 27.46 -9.62 16.16
CA GLN A 109 28.71 -8.94 15.79
C GLN A 109 29.25 -8.04 16.90
N LEU A 110 28.38 -7.37 17.65
CA LEU A 110 28.76 -6.52 18.78
C LEU A 110 29.33 -7.31 19.98
N SER A 111 28.96 -8.58 20.16
CA SER A 111 29.50 -9.42 21.24
C SER A 111 30.82 -10.12 20.89
N ARG A 112 31.21 -10.17 19.60
CA ARG A 112 32.45 -10.81 19.13
C ARG A 112 33.75 -10.27 19.75
N PRO A 113 33.93 -8.94 19.98
CA PRO A 113 35.17 -8.40 20.55
C PRO A 113 35.46 -8.89 21.98
N PHE A 114 34.43 -9.28 22.74
CA PHE A 114 34.55 -9.76 24.11
C PHE A 114 34.52 -11.29 24.24
N GLN A 115 34.23 -12.03 23.16
CA GLN A 115 34.22 -13.50 23.18
C GLN A 115 35.62 -14.11 23.37
N TRP A 116 36.69 -13.44 22.92
CA TRP A 116 38.07 -13.89 23.14
C TRP A 116 38.47 -13.86 24.63
N LEU A 117 38.01 -12.88 25.39
CA LEU A 117 38.25 -12.75 26.83
C LEU A 117 37.70 -13.94 27.63
N PHE A 118 36.58 -14.51 27.21
CA PHE A 118 36.00 -15.70 27.85
C PHE A 118 36.62 -17.02 27.35
N LYS A 119 37.02 -17.12 26.07
CA LYS A 119 37.71 -18.31 25.54
C LYS A 119 39.09 -18.54 26.19
N ARG A 120 39.81 -17.46 26.53
CA ARG A 120 41.16 -17.56 27.11
C ARG A 120 41.18 -18.05 28.56
N ARG A 121 40.04 -18.05 29.25
CA ARG A 121 39.92 -18.48 30.67
C ARG A 121 39.56 -19.96 30.84
N LEU A 122 39.28 -20.68 29.75
CA LEU A 122 38.75 -22.05 29.76
C LEU A 122 39.63 -23.10 29.05
N GLN A 123 40.85 -22.76 28.64
CA GLN A 123 41.82 -23.80 28.24
C GLN A 123 42.39 -24.45 29.51
N ALA A 124 41.81 -25.59 29.90
CA ALA A 124 42.36 -26.46 30.93
C ALA A 124 43.75 -26.97 30.48
N PRO A 125 44.72 -27.11 31.40
CA PRO A 125 46.04 -27.62 31.05
C PRO A 125 45.93 -29.06 30.55
N GLU A 126 46.55 -29.35 29.41
CA GLU A 126 46.74 -30.72 28.93
C GLU A 126 47.52 -31.50 30.01
N VAL A 127 46.89 -32.54 30.53
CA VAL A 127 47.53 -33.45 31.49
C VAL A 127 48.42 -34.38 30.67
N LEU A 128 49.72 -34.34 30.98
CA LEU A 128 50.80 -35.19 30.47
C LEU A 128 50.54 -36.68 30.73
#